data_AF-A0A5Q2VZW7-F1
#
_entry.id   AF-A0A5Q2VZW7-F1
#
_cell.length_a   1.000
_cell.length_b   1.000
_cell.length_c   1.000
_cell.angle_alpha   90.00
_cell.angle_beta   90.00
_cell.angle_gamma   90.00
#
_symmetry.space_group_name_H-M   'P 1'
#
loop_
_entity.id
_entity.type
_entity.pdbx_description
1 polymer ?
#
loop_
_entity_poly.entity_id
_entity_poly.type
_entity_poly.pdbx_seq_one_letter_code
_entity_poly.pdbx_strand_id
1 'polypeptide(L)' 'MTERPMPVPRDPRASHEAGDTDLGPELEAALAAVEDLGQAPLPEHVSAFDAVHRLLQTRLAEADR' A
#
# COMPACT_ATOMS: atom_id res chain seq x y z
N MET A 1 -13.11 38.75 -20.15
CA MET A 1 -13.02 38.43 -18.70
C MET A 1 -12.22 37.14 -18.60
N THR A 2 -10.98 37.21 -18.12
CA THR A 2 -10.13 36.02 -17.92
C THR A 2 -10.55 35.34 -16.63
N GLU A 3 -11.14 34.16 -16.72
CA GLU A 3 -11.45 33.34 -15.55
C GLU A 3 -10.13 32.85 -14.95
N ARG A 4 -9.87 33.26 -13.70
CA ARG A 4 -8.70 32.86 -12.95
C ARG A 4 -8.91 31.40 -12.52
N PRO A 5 -8.10 30.43 -12.96
CA PRO A 5 -8.30 29.03 -12.59
C PRO A 5 -8.22 28.89 -11.07
N MET A 6 -9.22 28.23 -10.48
CA MET A 6 -9.27 27.95 -9.05
C MET A 6 -8.12 27.02 -8.65
N PRO A 7 -7.49 27.22 -7.47
CA PRO A 7 -6.51 26.28 -6.96
C PRO A 7 -7.21 24.95 -6.66
N VAL A 8 -6.79 23.88 -7.32
CA VAL A 8 -7.23 22.52 -6.98
C VAL A 8 -6.81 22.19 -5.55
N PRO A 9 -7.68 21.58 -4.73
CA PRO A 9 -7.28 21.02 -3.46
C PRO A 9 -6.14 20.03 -3.70
N ARG A 10 -4.97 20.28 -3.10
CA ARG A 10 -3.83 19.39 -3.18
C ARG A 10 -4.22 18.10 -2.46
N ASP A 11 -4.28 16.99 -3.20
CA ASP A 11 -4.53 15.68 -2.62
C ASP A 11 -3.55 15.44 -1.46
N PRO A 12 -4.02 15.18 -0.22
CA PRO A 12 -3.12 14.94 0.91
C PRO A 12 -2.26 13.68 0.71
N ARG A 13 -2.69 12.78 -0.20
CA ARG A 13 -1.90 11.60 -0.62
C ARG A 13 -0.70 11.94 -1.49
N ALA A 14 -0.69 13.07 -2.19
CA ALA A 14 0.45 13.47 -3.02
C ALA A 14 1.68 13.88 -2.19
N SER A 15 1.53 14.04 -0.88
CA SER A 15 2.62 14.35 0.06
C SER A 15 3.06 13.14 0.89
N HIS A 16 2.54 11.94 0.62
CA HIS A 16 3.15 10.74 1.15
C HIS A 16 4.37 10.45 0.28
N GLU A 17 5.47 11.18 0.55
CA GLU A 17 6.79 10.65 0.23
C GLU A 17 6.76 9.22 0.78
N ALA A 18 6.87 8.23 -0.11
CA ALA A 18 7.08 6.86 0.28
C ALA A 18 8.39 6.87 1.05
N GLY A 19 8.30 7.12 2.36
CA GLY A 19 9.42 7.02 3.25
C GLY A 19 9.97 5.63 3.01
N ASP A 20 11.27 5.56 2.73
CA ASP A 20 12.06 4.35 2.59
C ASP A 20 11.97 3.58 3.91
N THR A 21 10.81 2.97 4.09
CA THR A 21 10.45 2.16 5.24
C THR A 21 10.97 0.82 4.83
N ASP A 22 12.00 0.32 5.52
CA ASP A 22 12.52 -1.02 5.29
C ASP A 22 11.40 -2.02 5.64
N LEU A 23 10.61 -2.38 4.62
CA LEU A 23 9.49 -3.32 4.73
C LEU A 23 10.00 -4.74 4.91
N GLY A 24 11.27 -5.01 4.60
CA GLY A 24 11.85 -6.33 4.52
C GLY A 24 11.34 -7.15 3.34
N PRO A 25 12.13 -8.13 2.89
CA PRO A 25 11.94 -8.80 1.60
C PRO A 25 10.62 -9.60 1.52
N GLU A 26 10.12 -10.13 2.64
CA GLU A 26 8.85 -10.88 2.63
C GLU A 26 7.63 -9.98 2.41
N LEU A 27 7.63 -8.78 2.97
CA LEU A 27 6.52 -7.83 2.82
C LEU A 27 6.54 -7.18 1.43
N GLU A 28 7.73 -6.85 0.92
CA GLU A 28 7.88 -6.37 -0.47
C GLU A 28 7.37 -7.41 -1.48
N ALA A 29 7.75 -8.68 -1.31
CA ALA A 29 7.28 -9.75 -2.19
C ALA A 29 5.75 -9.93 -2.11
N ALA A 30 5.17 -9.83 -0.92
CA ALA A 30 3.72 -9.93 -0.74
C ALA A 30 2.97 -8.73 -1.37
N LEU A 31 3.53 -7.53 -1.31
CA LEU A 31 2.97 -6.34 -1.95
C LEU A 31 3.06 -6.42 -3.48
N ALA A 32 4.18 -6.88 -4.04
CA ALA A 32 4.32 -7.13 -5.47
C ALA A 32 3.27 -8.15 -5.97
N ALA A 33 3.04 -9.22 -5.20
CA ALA A 33 1.99 -10.20 -5.52
C ALA A 33 0.58 -9.59 -5.54
N VAL A 34 0.33 -8.54 -4.75
CA VAL A 34 -0.95 -7.81 -4.77
C VAL A 34 -1.08 -6.94 -6.02
N GLU A 35 0.01 -6.32 -6.48
CA GLU A 35 0.02 -5.52 -7.71
C GLU A 35 -0.34 -6.35 -8.95
N ASP A 36 0.03 -7.63 -8.96
CA ASP A 36 -0.22 -8.56 -10.07
C ASP A 36 -1.65 -9.17 -10.11
N LEU A 37 -2.50 -8.88 -9.11
CA LEU A 37 -3.85 -9.48 -9.00
C LEU A 37 -4.90 -8.95 -9.98
N GLY A 38 -4.55 -8.01 -10.87
CA GLY A 38 -5.51 -7.24 -11.66
C GLY A 38 -6.54 -8.05 -12.49
N GLN A 39 -6.23 -9.29 -12.86
CA GLN A 39 -7.16 -10.21 -13.55
C GLN A 39 -7.39 -11.52 -12.79
N ALA A 40 -6.88 -11.64 -11.56
CA ALA A 40 -7.02 -12.84 -10.75
C ALA A 40 -8.45 -13.00 -10.21
N PRO A 41 -8.94 -14.24 -10.06
CA PRO A 41 -10.19 -14.54 -9.36
C PRO A 41 -10.22 -13.99 -7.93
N LEU A 42 -11.38 -13.52 -7.47
CA LEU A 42 -11.56 -12.94 -6.13
C LEU A 42 -10.96 -13.77 -4.96
N PRO A 43 -11.04 -15.12 -4.92
CA PRO A 43 -10.39 -15.90 -3.87
C PRO A 43 -8.87 -15.69 -3.76
N GLU A 44 -8.20 -15.41 -4.88
CA GLU A 44 -6.76 -15.15 -4.92
C GLU A 44 -6.43 -13.77 -4.32
N HIS A 45 -7.33 -12.79 -4.49
CA HIS A 45 -7.21 -11.49 -3.82
C HIS A 45 -7.27 -11.65 -2.30
N VAL A 46 -8.26 -12.39 -1.81
CA VAL A 46 -8.41 -12.64 -0.36
C VAL A 46 -7.15 -13.28 0.21
N SER A 47 -6.61 -14.30 -0.47
CA SER A 47 -5.38 -14.98 -0.04
C SER A 47 -4.17 -14.04 0.04
N ALA A 48 -3.98 -13.18 -0.97
CA ALA A 48 -2.86 -12.23 -0.97
C ALA A 48 -3.00 -11.16 0.11
N PHE A 49 -4.21 -10.61 0.31
CA PHE A 49 -4.46 -9.64 1.36
C PHE A 49 -4.28 -10.25 2.76
N ASP A 50 -4.73 -11.48 2.98
CA ASP A 50 -4.52 -12.20 4.24
C ASP A 50 -3.04 -12.46 4.52
N ALA A 51 -2.22 -12.68 3.49
CA ALA A 51 -0.78 -12.85 3.62
C ALA A 51 -0.11 -11.53 4.05
N VAL A 52 -0.40 -10.42 3.36
CA VAL A 52 0.09 -9.09 3.72
C VAL A 52 -0.33 -8.72 5.14
N HIS A 53 -1.61 -8.92 5.48
CA HIS A 53 -2.14 -8.61 6.80
C HIS A 53 -1.43 -9.40 7.91
N ARG A 54 -1.17 -10.69 7.72
CA ARG A 54 -0.41 -11.50 8.68
C ARG A 54 1.03 -11.01 8.84
N LEU A 55 1.71 -10.66 7.76
CA LEU A 55 3.07 -10.12 7.82
C LEU A 55 3.12 -8.81 8.60
N LEU A 56 2.18 -7.90 8.34
CA LEU A 56 2.06 -6.65 9.07
C LEU A 56 1.78 -6.87 10.56
N GLN A 57 0.89 -7.81 10.90
CA GLN A 57 0.62 -8.16 12.31
C GLN A 57 1.86 -8.71 13.02
N THR A 58 2.62 -9.59 12.36
CA THR A 58 3.88 -10.11 12.92
C THR A 58 4.87 -8.99 13.19
N ARG A 59 5.07 -8.09 12.21
CA ARG A 59 5.99 -6.95 12.36
C ARG A 59 5.55 -5.98 13.45
N LEU A 60 4.25 -5.72 13.58
CA LEU A 60 3.73 -4.91 14.67
C LEU A 60 4.01 -5.56 16.04
N ALA A 61 3.77 -6.86 16.16
CA ALA A 61 4.05 -7.60 17.40
C ALA A 61 5.54 -7.65 17.75
N GLU A 62 6.43 -7.66 16.75
CA GLU A 62 7.88 -7.55 16.94
C GLU A 62 8.31 -6.14 17.37
N ALA A 63 7.68 -5.10 16.82
CA ALA A 63 7.98 -3.70 17.16
C ALA A 63 7.48 -3.31 18.56
N ASP A 64 6.39 -3.93 19.05
CA ASP A 64 5.84 -3.70 20.39
C ASP A 64 6.64 -4.38 21.53
N ARG A 65 7.73 -5.09 21.21
CA ARG A 65 8.51 -5.89 22.16
C ARG A 65 9.79 -5.20 22.64
#